data_AF-A0A925VQ23-F1
#
_entry.id   AF-A0A925VQ23-F1
#
_cell.length_a   1.000
_cell.length_b   1.000
_cell.length_c   1.000
_cell.angle_alpha   90.00
_cell.angle_beta   90.00
_cell.angle_gamma   90.00
#
_symmetry.space_group_name_H-M   'P 1'
#
loop_
_entity.id
_entity.type
_entity.pdbx_description
1 polymer ?
#
loop_
_entity_poly.entity_id
_entity_poly.type
_entity_poly.pdbx_seq_one_letter_code
_entity_poly.pdbx_strand_id
1 'polypeptide(L)' 'LHRIDANVRIVLMSGYAEDDARRRFAEMGIAAFLQKPFTLSDLGAAMQLVLGTS' A
#
# COMPACT_ATOMS: atom_id res chain seq x y z
N LEU A 1 14.15 7.45 -21.05
CA LEU A 1 13.18 6.62 -20.29
C LEU A 1 13.50 6.76 -18.81
N HIS A 2 12.59 7.30 -17.99
CA HIS A 2 12.79 7.40 -16.54
C HIS A 2 12.61 6.01 -15.91
N ARG A 3 13.64 5.52 -15.20
CA ARG A 3 13.60 4.23 -14.52
C ARG A 3 12.97 4.43 -13.14
N ILE A 4 11.95 3.65 -12.82
CA ILE A 4 11.34 3.64 -11.48
C ILE A 4 12.34 2.97 -10.52
N ASP A 5 12.51 3.57 -9.33
CA ASP A 5 13.33 2.99 -8.27
C ASP A 5 12.74 1.64 -7.84
N ALA A 6 13.55 0.58 -7.91
CA ALA A 6 13.15 -0.76 -7.51
C ALA A 6 12.87 -0.87 -5.99
N ASN A 7 13.31 0.10 -5.19
CA ASN A 7 13.12 0.13 -3.74
C ASN A 7 11.94 1.02 -3.32
N VAL A 8 11.14 1.53 -4.27
CA VAL A 8 9.98 2.34 -3.93
C VAL A 8 8.98 1.51 -3.13
N ARG A 9 8.54 2.04 -1.99
CA ARG A 9 7.54 1.38 -1.14
C ARG A 9 6.15 1.63 -1.70
N ILE A 10 5.41 0.57 -1.96
CA ILE A 10 4.09 0.64 -2.60
C ILE A 10 2.98 0.51 -1.56
N VAL A 11 2.05 1.46 -1.54
CA VAL A 11 0.79 1.36 -0.80
C VAL A 11 -0.36 1.18 -1.78
N LEU A 12 -1.02 0.02 -1.72
CA LEU A 12 -2.14 -0.28 -2.61
C LEU A 12 -3.46 0.18 -2.00
N MET A 13 -4.25 0.95 -2.75
CA MET A 13 -5.55 1.45 -2.31
C MET A 13 -6.70 0.91 -3.19
N SER A 14 -7.55 0.01 -2.68
CA SER A 14 -8.56 -0.70 -3.48
C SER A 14 -9.90 -0.86 -2.75
N GLY A 15 -11.01 -0.90 -3.49
CA GLY A 15 -12.35 -1.20 -2.95
C GLY A 15 -12.69 -2.70 -2.93
N TYR A 16 -11.84 -3.56 -3.52
CA TYR A 16 -11.98 -5.01 -3.41
C TYR A 16 -11.56 -5.50 -2.02
N ALA A 17 -12.10 -6.65 -1.58
CA ALA A 17 -11.74 -7.26 -0.31
C ALA A 17 -10.21 -7.51 -0.25
N GLU A 18 -9.65 -7.35 0.95
CA GLU A 18 -8.20 -7.43 1.22
C GLU A 18 -7.55 -8.70 0.69
N ASP A 19 -8.21 -9.86 0.82
CA ASP A 19 -7.72 -11.16 0.35
C ASP A 19 -7.54 -11.23 -1.18
N ASP A 20 -8.49 -10.67 -1.95
CA ASP A 20 -8.40 -10.67 -3.41
C ASP A 20 -7.31 -9.72 -3.91
N ALA A 21 -7.15 -8.58 -3.25
CA ALA A 21 -6.08 -7.63 -3.55
C ALA A 21 -4.71 -8.23 -3.19
N ARG A 22 -4.56 -8.82 -2.00
CA ARG A 22 -3.31 -9.47 -1.60
C ARG A 22 -2.93 -10.60 -2.53
N ARG A 23 -3.87 -11.45 -2.95
CA ARG A 23 -3.60 -12.52 -3.92
C ARG A 23 -3.15 -11.99 -5.28
N ARG A 24 -3.87 -11.01 -5.83
CA ARG A 24 -3.55 -10.44 -7.15
C ARG A 24 -2.22 -9.68 -7.18
N PHE A 25 -1.76 -9.22 -6.02
CA PHE A 25 -0.61 -8.33 -5.94
C PHE A 25 0.49 -8.82 -4.98
N ALA A 26 0.42 -10.08 -4.54
CA ALA A 26 1.43 -10.72 -3.71
C ALA A 26 2.82 -10.66 -4.35
N GLU A 27 2.88 -10.72 -5.69
CA GLU A 27 4.13 -10.70 -6.44
C GLU A 27 4.74 -9.28 -6.58
N MET A 28 4.01 -8.22 -6.22
CA MET A 28 4.45 -6.83 -6.41
C MET A 28 5.20 -6.21 -5.22
N GLY A 29 5.48 -6.95 -4.16
CA GLY A 29 6.26 -6.42 -3.02
C GLY A 29 5.59 -5.22 -2.34
N ILE A 30 4.27 -5.30 -2.13
CA ILE A 30 3.48 -4.22 -1.51
C ILE A 30 3.89 -4.03 -0.05
N ALA A 31 4.13 -2.77 0.34
CA ALA A 31 4.49 -2.39 1.70
C ALA A 31 3.26 -2.23 2.62
N ALA A 32 2.12 -1.78 2.07
CA ALA A 32 0.86 -1.70 2.82
C ALA A 32 -0.38 -1.76 1.91
N PHE A 33 -1.52 -2.17 2.48
CA PHE A 33 -2.82 -2.16 1.82
C PHE A 33 -3.79 -1.24 2.57
N LEU A 34 -4.57 -0.46 1.83
CA LEU A 34 -5.58 0.45 2.38
C LEU A 34 -6.91 0.27 1.61
N GLN A 35 -7.90 -0.33 2.27
CA GLN A 35 -9.20 -0.57 1.66
C GLN A 35 -10.00 0.73 1.52
N LYS A 36 -10.67 0.92 0.37
CA LYS A 36 -11.63 2.01 0.17
C LYS A 36 -13.04 1.56 0.56
N PRO A 37 -13.86 2.46 1.13
CA PRO A 37 -13.50 3.81 1.58
C PRO A 37 -12.64 3.77 2.86
N PHE A 38 -11.78 4.77 3.01
CA PHE A 38 -10.94 4.95 4.19
C PHE A 38 -11.05 6.38 4.72
N THR A 39 -10.71 6.55 5.99
CA THR A 39 -10.59 7.86 6.65
C THR A 39 -9.18 8.43 6.50
N LEU A 40 -9.02 9.72 6.82
CA LEU A 40 -7.69 10.34 6.86
C LEU A 40 -6.78 9.68 7.90
N SER A 41 -7.34 9.22 9.01
CA SER A 41 -6.60 8.49 10.05
C SER A 41 -6.05 7.16 9.54
N ASP A 42 -6.84 6.42 8.76
CA ASP A 42 -6.40 5.15 8.16
C ASP A 42 -5.24 5.38 7.17
N LEU A 43 -5.32 6.44 6.37
CA LEU A 43 -4.21 6.84 5.50
C LEU A 43 -2.96 7.22 6.31
N GLY A 44 -3.13 7.98 7.39
CA GLY A 44 -2.04 8.34 8.30
C GLY A 44 -1.33 7.12 8.87
N ALA A 45 -2.09 6.12 9.34
CA ALA A 45 -1.55 4.87 9.86
C ALA A 45 -0.78 4.08 8.77
N ALA A 46 -1.32 4.01 7.55
CA ALA A 46 -0.62 3.37 6.42
C ALA A 46 0.69 4.10 6.07
N MET A 47 0.70 5.44 6.12
CA MET A 47 1.92 6.22 5.90
C MET A 47 2.94 6.01 7.03
N GLN A 48 2.52 5.95 8.29
CA GLN A 48 3.42 5.66 9.41
C GLN A 48 4.04 4.27 9.29
N LEU A 49 3.25 3.25 8.95
CA LEU A 49 3.71 1.89 8.72
C LEU A 49 4.80 1.84 7.63
N VAL A 50 4.60 2.57 6.54
CA VAL A 50 5.50 2.54 5.38
C VAL A 50 6.72 3.44 5.56
N LEU A 51 6.57 4.60 6.22
CA LEU A 51 7.63 5.59 6.39
C LEU A 51 8.53 5.32 7.60
N GLY A 52 8.06 4.53 8.57
CA GLY A 52 8.87 4.11 9.73
C GLY A 52 9.22 5.26 10.66
N THR A 53 8.27 6.17 10.93
CA THR A 53 8.51 7.28 11.86
C THR A 53 8.42 6.75 13.29
N SER A 54 9.53 6.83 14.03
CA SER A 54 9.59 6.63 15.50
C SER A 54 8.78 7.69 16.25
#